data_AF-A0A0S6UZV2-F1
#
_entry.id   AF-A0A0S6UZV2-F1
#
_cell.length_a   1.000
_cell.length_b   1.000
_cell.length_c   1.000
_cell.angle_alpha   90.00
_cell.angle_beta   90.00
_cell.angle_gamma   90.00
#
_symmetry.space_group_name_H-M   'P 1'
#
loop_
_entity.id
_entity.type
_entity.pdbx_description
1 polymer ?
#
loop_
_entity_poly.entity_id
_entity_poly.type
_entity_poly.pdbx_seq_one_letter_code
_entity_poly.pdbx_strand_id
1 'polypeptide(L)'
;MAPQDNGFRDFLVELHARMAKAGSRAELSAGLGRKAYAAVLAFLAVLAVAMAGLLIRALLIGEFAGVLFILGFAALFAWQVGGFVRRNRPQSYSFDRVPKALLP
;
A
#
# COMPACT_ATOMS: atom_id res chain seq x y z
N MET A 1 8.63 -9.43 18.47
CA MET A 1 9.55 -9.72 17.34
C MET A 1 10.69 -8.73 17.41
N ALA A 2 11.94 -9.19 17.31
CA ALA A 2 13.07 -8.28 17.17
C ALA A 2 12.90 -7.48 15.85
N PRO A 3 13.22 -6.17 15.82
CA PRO A 3 13.23 -5.41 14.58
C PRO A 3 14.19 -6.08 13.59
N GLN A 4 13.79 -6.21 12.33
CA GLN A 4 14.73 -6.61 11.30
C GLN A 4 15.78 -5.50 11.18
N ASP A 5 17.05 -5.88 11.26
CA ASP A 5 18.19 -4.97 11.34
C ASP A 5 19.03 -5.04 10.07
N ASN A 6 20.17 -4.34 10.08
CA ASN A 6 21.11 -4.34 8.96
C ASN A 6 21.61 -5.75 8.62
N GLY A 7 21.71 -6.68 9.59
CA GLY A 7 22.11 -8.05 9.32
C GLY A 7 21.10 -8.80 8.46
N PHE A 8 19.81 -8.59 8.69
CA PHE A 8 18.76 -9.15 7.83
C PHE A 8 18.77 -8.51 6.43
N ARG A 9 19.04 -7.21 6.34
CA ARG A 9 19.22 -6.51 5.05
C ARG A 9 20.38 -7.14 4.25
N ASP A 10 21.54 -7.34 4.88
CA ASP A 10 22.73 -7.91 4.24
C ASP A 10 22.48 -9.34 3.77
N PHE A 11 21.78 -10.15 4.59
CA PHE A 11 21.35 -11.49 4.21
C PHE A 11 20.49 -11.48 2.94
N LEU A 12 19.48 -10.60 2.85
CA LEU A 12 18.61 -10.52 1.68
C LEU A 12 19.38 -10.15 0.41
N VAL A 13 20.30 -9.18 0.50
CA VAL A 13 21.11 -8.75 -0.64
C VAL A 13 22.01 -9.90 -1.13
N GLU A 14 22.70 -10.57 -0.22
CA GLU A 14 23.59 -11.69 -0.57
C GLU A 14 22.81 -12.89 -1.13
N LEU A 15 21.62 -13.18 -0.60
CA LEU A 15 20.72 -14.20 -1.13
C LEU A 15 20.36 -13.94 -2.59
N HIS A 16 19.95 -12.71 -2.92
CA HIS A 16 19.62 -12.34 -4.29
C HIS A 16 20.84 -12.46 -5.22
N ALA A 17 22.01 -12.02 -4.77
CA ALA A 17 23.25 -12.13 -5.53
C ALA A 17 23.61 -13.60 -5.85
N ARG A 18 23.44 -14.51 -4.89
CA ARG A 18 23.69 -15.96 -5.09
C ARG A 18 22.65 -16.60 -6.00
N MET A 19 21.37 -16.25 -5.87
CA MET A 19 20.32 -16.74 -6.77
C MET A 19 20.56 -16.32 -8.22
N ALA A 20 21.01 -15.08 -8.44
CA ALA A 20 21.41 -14.61 -9.77
C ALA A 20 22.58 -15.42 -10.34
N LYS A 21 23.64 -15.63 -9.53
CA LYS A 21 24.82 -16.42 -9.93
C LYS A 21 24.46 -17.87 -10.26
N ALA A 22 23.47 -18.44 -9.58
CA ALA A 22 22.98 -19.79 -9.85
C ALA A 22 22.05 -19.88 -11.08
N GLY A 23 21.79 -18.78 -11.78
CA GLY A 23 20.90 -18.76 -12.94
C GLY A 23 19.43 -18.99 -12.60
N SER A 24 19.00 -18.57 -11.40
CA SER A 24 17.62 -18.73 -10.95
C SER A 24 16.63 -18.07 -11.91
N ARG A 25 15.52 -18.76 -12.19
CA ARG A 25 14.40 -18.26 -13.00
C ARG A 25 13.22 -17.77 -12.15
N ALA A 26 13.43 -17.58 -10.85
CA ALA A 26 12.35 -17.14 -9.97
C ALA A 26 11.87 -15.73 -10.36
N GLU A 27 10.56 -15.53 -10.38
CA GLU A 27 9.97 -14.21 -10.58
C GLU A 27 9.91 -13.46 -9.24
N LEU A 28 10.63 -12.34 -9.16
CA LEU A 28 10.64 -11.50 -7.97
C LEU A 28 9.56 -10.43 -8.09
N SER A 29 8.57 -10.52 -7.20
CA SER A 29 7.46 -9.59 -7.14
C SER A 29 7.25 -9.08 -5.71
N ALA A 30 6.62 -7.91 -5.60
CA ALA A 30 6.31 -7.25 -4.36
C ALA A 30 4.95 -6.56 -4.42
N GLY A 31 4.37 -6.33 -3.25
CA GLY A 31 3.03 -5.78 -3.10
C GLY A 31 1.94 -6.80 -3.43
N LEU A 32 0.73 -6.31 -3.66
CA LEU A 32 -0.40 -7.15 -4.05
C LEU A 32 -0.31 -7.57 -5.52
N GLY A 33 -0.95 -8.70 -5.85
CA GLY A 33 -1.18 -9.06 -7.25
C GLY A 33 -2.00 -7.97 -7.97
N ARG A 34 -1.70 -7.73 -9.25
CA ARG A 34 -2.31 -6.61 -10.03
C ARG A 34 -3.84 -6.58 -9.96
N LYS A 35 -4.49 -7.76 -10.04
CA LYS A 35 -5.95 -7.90 -9.94
C LYS A 35 -6.48 -7.49 -8.56
N ALA A 36 -5.86 -8.00 -7.50
CA ALA A 36 -6.24 -7.67 -6.12
C ALA A 36 -6.02 -6.18 -5.82
N TYR A 37 -4.90 -5.61 -6.26
CA TYR A 37 -4.62 -4.18 -6.11
C TYR A 37 -5.64 -3.32 -6.86
N ALA A 38 -6.03 -3.70 -8.09
CA ALA A 38 -7.08 -3.02 -8.83
C ALA A 38 -8.44 -3.11 -8.12
N ALA A 39 -8.79 -4.27 -7.55
CA ALA A 39 -10.00 -4.44 -6.76
C ALA A 39 -10.01 -3.54 -5.51
N VAL A 40 -8.88 -3.42 -4.81
CA VAL A 40 -8.71 -2.48 -3.68
C VAL A 40 -8.93 -1.04 -4.15
N LEU A 41 -8.30 -0.62 -5.26
CA LEU A 41 -8.48 0.74 -5.78
C LEU A 41 -9.92 1.03 -6.19
N ALA A 42 -10.59 0.08 -6.86
CA ALA A 42 -11.98 0.22 -7.26
C ALA A 42 -12.89 0.35 -6.03
N PHE A 43 -12.69 -0.49 -5.02
CA PHE A 43 -13.43 -0.41 -3.76
C PHE A 43 -13.23 0.94 -3.06
N LEU A 44 -11.99 1.43 -2.98
CA LEU A 44 -11.70 2.74 -2.40
C LEU A 44 -12.34 3.90 -3.18
N ALA A 45 -12.40 3.80 -4.51
CA ALA A 45 -13.08 4.79 -5.34
C ALA A 45 -14.60 4.81 -5.06
N VAL A 46 -15.24 3.64 -4.97
CA VAL A 46 -16.67 3.54 -4.64
C VAL A 46 -16.95 4.10 -3.24
N LEU A 47 -16.11 3.74 -2.26
CA LEU A 47 -16.22 4.28 -0.90
C LEU A 47 -16.08 5.81 -0.89
N ALA A 48 -15.11 6.36 -1.64
CA ALA A 48 -14.92 7.81 -1.74
C ALA A 48 -16.15 8.50 -2.33
N VAL A 49 -16.76 7.92 -3.37
CA VAL A 49 -18.02 8.44 -3.96
C VAL A 49 -19.16 8.39 -2.95
N ALA A 50 -19.32 7.29 -2.20
CA ALA A 50 -20.35 7.18 -1.17
C ALA A 50 -20.15 8.23 -0.06
N MET A 51 -18.92 8.41 0.42
CA MET A 51 -18.59 9.42 1.44
C MET A 51 -18.83 10.84 0.94
N ALA A 52 -18.50 11.14 -0.33
CA ALA A 52 -18.79 12.43 -0.95
C ALA A 52 -20.30 12.70 -1.02
N GLY A 53 -21.10 11.69 -1.38
CA GLY A 53 -22.56 11.79 -1.37
C GLY A 53 -23.12 12.11 0.01
N LEU A 54 -22.63 11.43 1.05
CA LEU A 54 -23.02 11.70 2.45
C LEU A 54 -22.61 13.11 2.88
N LEU A 55 -21.41 13.56 2.52
CA LEU A 55 -20.92 14.90 2.83
C LEU A 55 -21.78 15.99 2.18
N ILE A 56 -22.08 15.83 0.88
CA ILE A 56 -22.97 16.75 0.15
C ILE A 56 -24.35 16.78 0.83
N ARG A 57 -24.91 15.62 1.18
CA ARG A 57 -26.20 15.55 1.88
C ARG A 57 -26.17 16.28 3.22
N ALA A 58 -25.12 16.07 4.03
CA ALA A 58 -24.96 16.73 5.33
C ALA A 58 -24.87 18.26 5.17
N LEU A 59 -24.15 18.75 4.15
CA LEU A 59 -24.10 20.17 3.81
C LEU A 59 -25.48 20.74 3.44
N LEU A 60 -26.24 20.02 2.60
CA LEU A 60 -27.56 20.47 2.14
C LEU A 60 -28.59 20.61 3.26
N ILE A 61 -28.48 19.79 4.32
CA ILE A 61 -29.39 19.84 5.48
C ILE A 61 -28.82 20.67 6.64
N GLY A 62 -27.65 21.30 6.48
CA GLY A 62 -27.01 22.14 7.50
C GLY A 62 -26.41 21.38 8.69
N GLU A 63 -26.13 20.08 8.55
CA GLU A 63 -25.62 19.24 9.64
C GLU A 63 -24.09 19.35 9.77
N PHE A 64 -23.61 20.48 10.31
CA PHE A 64 -22.17 20.77 10.40
C PHE A 64 -21.37 19.78 11.27
N ALA A 65 -21.99 19.19 12.30
CA ALA A 65 -21.35 18.15 13.10
C ALA A 65 -21.02 16.91 12.27
N GLY A 66 -21.98 16.41 11.48
CA GLY A 66 -21.78 15.30 10.55
C GLY A 66 -20.76 15.62 9.45
N VAL A 67 -20.76 16.85 8.93
CA VAL A 67 -19.73 17.32 8.00
C VAL A 67 -18.33 17.20 8.60
N LEU A 68 -18.12 17.74 9.80
CA LEU A 68 -16.83 17.66 10.49
C LEU A 68 -16.42 16.22 10.80
N PHE A 69 -17.38 15.39 11.20
CA PHE A 69 -17.16 13.97 11.44
C PHE A 69 -16.69 13.24 10.17
N ILE A 70 -17.39 13.43 9.05
CA ILE A 70 -17.04 12.82 7.76
C ILE A 70 -15.64 13.27 7.31
N LEU A 71 -15.32 14.55 7.41
CA LEU A 71 -14.01 15.08 7.04
C LEU A 71 -12.89 14.51 7.94
N GLY A 72 -13.09 14.48 9.25
CA GLY A 72 -12.14 13.92 10.20
C GLY A 72 -11.91 12.44 9.96
N PHE A 73 -12.98 11.68 9.75
CA PHE A 73 -12.89 10.25 9.44
C PHE A 73 -12.20 10.00 8.10
N ALA A 74 -12.52 10.78 7.07
CA ALA A 74 -11.85 10.68 5.77
C ALA A 74 -10.34 10.94 5.88
N ALA A 75 -9.91 11.93 6.67
CA ALA A 75 -8.50 12.20 6.92
C ALA A 75 -7.80 11.04 7.65
N LEU A 76 -8.41 10.51 8.72
CA LEU A 76 -7.90 9.36 9.46
C LEU A 76 -7.79 8.12 8.56
N PHE A 77 -8.85 7.86 7.77
CA PHE A 77 -8.92 6.74 6.85
C PHE A 77 -7.84 6.86 5.76
N ALA A 78 -7.67 8.04 5.16
CA ALA A 78 -6.63 8.28 4.16
C ALA A 78 -5.22 8.07 4.74
N TRP A 79 -4.98 8.43 6.00
CA TRP A 79 -3.71 8.18 6.66
C TRP A 79 -3.46 6.68 6.89
N GLN A 80 -4.44 5.96 7.45
CA GLN A 80 -4.32 4.53 7.73
C GLN A 80 -4.21 3.69 6.45
N VAL A 81 -5.13 3.91 5.51
CA VAL A 81 -5.25 3.09 4.29
C VAL A 81 -4.30 3.55 3.20
N GLY A 82 -4.00 4.85 3.09
CA GLY A 82 -3.05 5.37 2.10
C GLY A 82 -1.65 4.77 2.26
N GLY A 83 -1.21 4.58 3.51
CA GLY A 83 0.04 3.86 3.80
C GLY A 83 0.02 2.41 3.35
N PHE A 84 -1.11 1.71 3.49
CA PHE A 84 -1.29 0.34 2.99
C PHE A 84 -1.24 0.30 1.47
N VAL A 85 -2.03 1.14 0.78
CA VAL A 85 -2.08 1.20 -0.69
C VAL A 85 -0.71 1.49 -1.28
N ARG A 86 0.02 2.47 -0.72
CA ARG A 86 1.35 2.84 -1.19
C ARG A 86 2.35 1.70 -1.06
N ARG A 87 2.38 1.00 0.09
CA ARG A 87 3.32 -0.10 0.34
C ARG A 87 2.99 -1.37 -0.45
N ASN A 88 1.73 -1.55 -0.83
CA ASN A 88 1.25 -2.72 -1.56
C ASN A 88 1.16 -2.52 -3.08
N ARG A 89 1.75 -1.45 -3.62
CA ARG A 89 1.77 -1.21 -5.06
C ARG A 89 2.46 -2.39 -5.77
N PRO A 90 1.81 -3.03 -6.78
CA PRO A 90 2.41 -4.15 -7.49
C PRO A 90 3.70 -3.73 -8.17
N GLN A 91 4.78 -4.44 -7.90
CA GLN A 91 6.08 -4.18 -8.49
C GLN A 91 6.79 -5.50 -8.80
N SER A 92 7.33 -5.64 -10.00
CA SER A 92 8.33 -6.66 -10.33
C SER A 92 9.72 -6.07 -10.24
N TYR A 93 10.70 -6.86 -9.83
CA TYR A 93 12.09 -6.44 -9.74
C TYR A 93 13.04 -7.58 -10.14
N SER A 94 14.32 -7.26 -10.29
CA SER A 94 15.37 -8.20 -10.66
C SER A 94 16.33 -8.41 -9.48
N PHE A 95 17.09 -9.50 -9.51
CA PHE A 95 18.02 -9.85 -8.43
C PHE A 95 19.07 -8.77 -8.15
N ASP A 96 19.50 -8.03 -9.17
CA ASP A 96 20.46 -6.92 -9.08
C ASP A 96 19.82 -5.60 -8.60
N ARG A 97 18.49 -5.53 -8.53
CA ARG A 97 17.74 -4.31 -8.24
C ARG A 97 16.66 -4.51 -7.18
N VAL A 98 17.08 -4.93 -5.99
CA VAL A 98 16.18 -5.07 -4.83
C VAL A 98 15.65 -3.68 -4.40
N PRO A 99 14.33 -3.46 -4.37
CA PRO A 99 13.75 -2.18 -3.96
C PRO A 99 14.06 -1.87 -2.49
N LYS A 100 14.58 -0.66 -2.21
CA LYS A 100 14.89 -0.20 -0.85
C LYS A 100 13.70 -0.27 0.11
N ALA A 101 12.48 -0.10 -0.40
CA ALA A 101 11.25 -0.16 0.40
C ALA A 101 10.91 -1.56 0.91
N LEU A 102 11.57 -2.61 0.40
CA LEU A 102 11.43 -3.99 0.87
C LEU A 102 12.53 -4.41 1.85
N LEU A 103 13.50 -3.53 2.07
CA LEU A 103 14.58 -3.74 3.01
C LEU A 103 14.23 -3.04 4.33
N PRO A 104 14.50 -3.67 5.49
CA PRO A 104 14.47 -2.99 6.79
C PRO A 104 15.54 -1.92 6.82
#